data_AF-A0A851HTU7-F1
#
_entry.id   AF-A0A851HTU7-F1
#
_cell.length_a   1.000
_cell.length_b   1.000
_cell.length_c   1.000
_cell.angle_alpha   90.00
_cell.angle_beta   90.00
_cell.angle_gamma   90.00
#
_symmetry.space_group_name_H-M   'P 1'
#
loop_
_entity.id
_entity.type
_entity.pdbx_description
1 polymer ?
#
loop_
_entity_poly.entity_id
_entity_poly.type
_entity_poly.pdbx_seq_one_letter_code
_entity_poly.pdbx_strand_id
1 'polypeptide(L)'
;MHGLVAIWLRDGWKRQDPRGSTNGTSAEFNLAREQLAWAADESLGEVDYPWLFAEPAQQVVDALRQAPAVSKAVLPQALSGK
;
A
#
# COMPACT_ATOMS: atom_id res chain seq x y z
N MET A 1 4.18 -3.65 6.09
CA MET A 1 2.92 -3.16 5.48
C MET A 1 3.12 -1.72 5.04
N HIS A 2 2.78 -1.41 3.80
CA HIS A 2 2.71 -0.06 3.28
C HIS A 2 1.38 0.10 2.54
N GLY A 3 0.64 1.18 2.82
CA GLY A 3 -0.62 1.48 2.16
C GLY A 3 -0.41 2.52 1.07
N LEU A 4 -0.84 2.19 -0.15
CA LEU A 4 -0.89 3.12 -1.27
C LEU A 4 -2.25 3.80 -1.33
N VAL A 5 -2.29 4.95 -2.00
CA VAL A 5 -3.54 5.64 -2.35
C VAL A 5 -3.77 5.53 -3.85
N ALA A 6 -5.01 5.67 -4.30
CA ALA A 6 -5.34 5.73 -5.71
C ALA A 6 -6.28 6.88 -6.01
N ILE A 7 -6.04 7.56 -7.13
CA ILE A 7 -6.80 8.74 -7.55
C ILE A 7 -7.40 8.44 -8.92
N TRP A 8 -8.69 8.73 -9.09
CA TRP A 8 -9.37 8.61 -10.38
C TRP A 8 -9.19 9.88 -11.20
N LEU A 9 -8.65 9.73 -12.40
CA LEU A 9 -8.49 10.79 -13.38
C LEU A 9 -9.14 10.38 -14.71
N ARG A 10 -9.12 11.29 -15.69
CA ARG A 10 -9.84 11.11 -16.97
C ARG A 10 -9.48 9.80 -17.70
N ASP A 11 -8.27 9.31 -17.52
CA ASP A 11 -7.71 8.11 -18.16
C ASP A 11 -7.62 6.90 -17.22
N GLY A 12 -8.28 6.95 -16.05
CA GLY A 12 -8.40 5.83 -15.12
C GLY A 12 -7.76 6.08 -13.76
N TRP A 13 -7.59 5.00 -13.00
CA TRP A 13 -6.98 5.04 -11.68
C TRP A 13 -5.45 5.14 -11.76
N LYS A 14 -4.88 5.99 -10.91
CA LYS A 14 -3.44 6.13 -10.71
C LYS A 14 -3.12 5.86 -9.25
N ARG A 15 -2.42 4.75 -8.97
CA ARG A 15 -1.86 4.47 -7.64
C ARG A 15 -0.67 5.39 -7.37
N GLN A 16 -0.54 5.85 -6.12
CA GLN A 16 0.49 6.76 -5.66
C GLN A 16 0.97 6.33 -4.27
N ASP A 17 2.26 6.55 -4.02
CA ASP A 17 2.82 6.43 -2.68
C ASP A 17 2.54 7.72 -1.88
N PRO A 18 1.73 7.66 -0.81
CA PRO A 18 1.32 8.85 -0.07
C PRO A 18 2.47 9.50 0.72
N ARG A 19 3.64 8.86 0.82
CA ARG A 19 4.82 9.44 1.49
C ARG A 19 5.40 10.63 0.72
N GLY A 20 5.26 10.62 -0.61
CA GLY A 20 5.96 11.54 -1.50
C GLY A 20 7.48 11.42 -1.41
N SER A 21 8.19 12.23 -2.20
CA SER A 21 9.65 12.29 -2.17
C SER A 21 10.13 12.98 -0.89
N THR A 22 10.68 12.19 0.04
CA THR A 22 11.29 12.70 1.28
C THR A 22 12.59 11.95 1.55
N ASN A 23 13.58 12.61 2.15
CA ASN A 23 14.85 11.96 2.54
C ASN A 23 15.57 11.22 1.40
N GLY A 24 15.50 11.74 0.17
CA GLY A 24 16.17 11.15 -1.00
C GLY A 24 15.44 9.99 -1.66
N THR A 25 14.21 9.65 -1.24
CA THR A 25 13.35 8.73 -1.98
C THR A 25 12.73 9.43 -3.20
N SER A 26 12.52 8.68 -4.28
CA SER A 26 11.77 9.13 -5.45
C SER A 26 10.38 8.50 -5.41
N ALA A 27 9.42 9.30 -4.98
CA ALA A 27 8.00 8.95 -4.93
C ALA A 27 7.18 10.17 -5.34
N GLU A 28 7.67 10.91 -6.35
CA GLU A 28 6.96 12.07 -6.86
C GLU A 28 5.61 11.65 -7.41
N PHE A 29 4.61 12.51 -7.20
CA PHE A 29 3.33 12.33 -7.87
C PHE A 29 3.53 12.28 -9.38
N ASN A 30 3.15 11.17 -10.01
CA ASN A 30 3.37 10.96 -11.43
C ASN A 30 2.16 10.28 -12.09
N LEU A 31 1.71 10.84 -13.20
CA LEU A 31 0.53 10.37 -13.94
C LEU A 31 0.86 9.35 -15.04
N ALA A 32 2.11 9.35 -15.50
CA ALA A 32 2.58 8.48 -16.57
C ALA A 32 3.01 7.10 -16.06
N ARG A 33 3.58 7.04 -14.86
CA ARG A 33 3.99 5.78 -14.22
C ARG A 33 3.86 5.87 -12.70
N GLU A 34 3.64 4.73 -12.07
CA GLU A 34 3.75 4.62 -10.62
C GLU A 34 5.20 4.88 -10.17
N GLN A 35 5.36 5.64 -9.09
CA GLN A 35 6.65 5.90 -8.45
C GLN A 35 6.51 5.62 -6.95
N LEU A 36 7.15 4.54 -6.50
CA LEU A 36 7.16 4.12 -5.12
C LEU A 36 8.50 4.47 -4.48
N ALA A 37 8.47 4.97 -3.24
CA ALA A 37 9.71 5.25 -2.52
C ALA A 37 10.54 3.97 -2.32
N TRP A 38 9.86 2.83 -2.20
CA TRP A 38 10.44 1.49 -2.20
C TRP A 38 9.48 0.53 -2.91
N ALA A 39 9.98 -0.21 -3.89
CA ALA A 39 9.24 -1.30 -4.53
C ALA A 39 9.23 -2.53 -3.63
N ALA A 40 8.20 -3.36 -3.74
CA ALA A 40 8.14 -4.65 -3.06
C ALA A 40 9.25 -5.58 -3.58
N ASP A 41 9.98 -6.21 -2.67
CA ASP A 41 10.99 -7.22 -2.98
C ASP A 41 10.44 -8.64 -2.76
N GLU A 42 10.02 -9.27 -3.86
CA GLU A 42 9.49 -10.65 -3.84
C GLU A 42 10.52 -11.66 -3.31
N SER A 43 11.83 -11.40 -3.45
CA SER A 43 12.87 -12.29 -2.94
C SER A 43 12.93 -12.34 -1.41
N LEU A 44 12.40 -11.30 -0.75
CA LEU A 44 12.19 -11.23 0.69
C LEU A 44 10.79 -11.68 1.12
N GLY A 45 9.97 -12.15 0.17
CA GLY A 45 8.58 -12.54 0.41
C GLY A 45 7.61 -11.36 0.52
N GLU A 46 8.00 -10.16 0.09
CA GLU A 46 7.07 -9.03 0.01
C GLU A 46 6.08 -9.22 -1.14
N VAL A 47 4.86 -8.71 -0.96
CA VAL A 47 3.78 -8.84 -1.94
C VAL A 47 3.19 -7.46 -2.21
N ASP A 48 3.21 -7.04 -3.48
CA ASP A 48 2.38 -5.92 -3.95
C ASP A 48 1.00 -6.43 -4.38
N TYR A 49 -0.03 -5.72 -3.93
CA TYR A 49 -1.42 -6.01 -4.27
C TYR A 49 -1.89 -4.97 -5.30
N PRO A 50 -1.88 -5.28 -6.62
CA PRO A 50 -2.16 -4.30 -7.67
C PRO A 50 -3.61 -3.81 -7.69
N TRP A 51 -4.49 -4.47 -6.93
CA TRP A 51 -5.92 -4.16 -6.89
C TRP A 51 -6.23 -2.93 -6.06
N LEU A 52 -7.26 -2.21 -6.50
CA LEU A 52 -7.82 -1.10 -5.73
C LEU A 52 -8.93 -1.61 -4.85
N PHE A 53 -8.77 -1.38 -3.56
CA PHE A 53 -9.77 -1.73 -2.57
C PHE A 53 -10.62 -0.49 -2.29
N ALA A 54 -11.92 -0.56 -2.66
CA ALA A 54 -12.87 0.52 -2.39
C ALA A 54 -13.07 0.78 -0.89
N GLU A 55 -12.81 -0.24 -0.07
CA GLU A 55 -12.80 -0.20 1.38
C GLU A 55 -11.52 -0.89 1.88
N PRO A 56 -10.93 -0.47 3.01
CA PRO A 56 -9.72 -1.11 3.53
C PRO A 56 -9.94 -2.61 3.77
N ALA A 57 -8.91 -3.42 3.54
CA ALA A 57 -9.02 -4.87 3.74
C ALA A 57 -9.38 -5.18 5.20
N GLN A 58 -10.54 -5.80 5.42
CA GLN A 58 -11.10 -6.01 6.77
C GLN A 58 -10.13 -6.77 7.69
N GLN A 59 -9.43 -7.78 7.17
CA GLN A 59 -8.42 -8.55 7.91
C GLN A 59 -7.29 -7.66 8.48
N VAL A 60 -6.88 -6.62 7.75
CA VAL A 60 -5.90 -5.63 8.22
C VAL A 60 -6.50 -4.73 9.29
N VAL A 61 -7.70 -4.22 9.04
CA VAL A 61 -8.41 -3.33 9.97
C VAL A 61 -8.62 -4.03 11.32
N ASP A 62 -9.05 -5.28 11.29
CA ASP A 62 -9.29 -6.07 12.49
C ASP A 62 -8.00 -6.32 13.27
N ALA A 63 -6.92 -6.72 12.57
CA ALA A 63 -5.61 -6.91 13.19
C ALA A 63 -5.09 -5.65 13.88
N LEU A 64 -5.23 -4.48 13.24
CA LEU A 64 -4.80 -3.20 13.80
C LEU A 64 -5.67 -2.76 14.99
N ARG A 65 -6.99 -2.98 14.93
CA ARG A 65 -7.93 -2.61 16.01
C ARG A 65 -7.80 -3.49 17.25
N GLN A 66 -7.48 -4.76 17.07
CA GLN A 66 -7.31 -5.72 18.17
C GLN A 66 -5.93 -5.62 18.83
N ALA A 67 -4.96 -5.01 18.14
CA ALA A 67 -3.62 -4.86 18.67
C ALA A 67 -3.59 -3.87 19.85
N PRO A 68 -2.88 -4.19 20.94
CA PRO A 68 -2.73 -3.27 22.09
C PRO A 68 -1.90 -2.03 21.75
N ALA A 69 -1.15 -2.06 20.64
CA ALA A 69 -0.44 -0.94 20.02
C ALA A 69 -0.13 -1.30 18.56
N VAL A 70 0.01 -0.32 17.68
CA VAL A 70 0.34 -0.54 16.26
C VAL A 70 1.64 -1.33 16.09
N SER A 71 2.66 -1.07 16.91
CA SER A 71 3.93 -1.80 16.89
C SER A 71 3.82 -3.26 17.36
N LYS A 72 2.70 -3.65 17.97
CA LYS A 72 2.40 -5.01 18.43
C LYS A 72 1.36 -5.70 17.56
N ALA A 73 0.92 -5.10 16.47
CA ALA A 73 -0.04 -5.70 15.56
C ALA A 73 0.59 -6.87 14.80
N VAL A 74 -0.08 -8.02 14.82
CA VAL A 74 0.24 -9.16 13.96
C VAL A 74 -0.66 -9.06 12.73
N LEU A 75 -0.07 -8.68 11.60
CA LEU A 75 -0.80 -8.48 10.35
C LEU A 75 -0.96 -9.80 9.58
N PRO A 76 -2.03 -9.94 8.76
CA PRO A 76 -2.17 -11.10 7.88
C PRO A 76 -0.98 -11.19 6.92
N GLN A 77 -0.47 -12.41 6.69
CA GLN A 77 0.61 -12.66 5.72
C GLN A 77 0.12 -12.56 4.28
N ALA A 78 -1.17 -12.80 4.05
CA ALA A 78 -1.82 -12.63 2.75
C ALA A 78 -3.26 -12.14 2.94
N LEU A 79 -3.75 -11.36 1.99
CA LEU A 79 -5.16 -10.97 1.96
C LEU A 79 -5.95 -12.03 1.20
N SER A 80 -6.81 -12.77 1.91
CA SER A 80 -7.58 -13.87 1.31
C SER A 80 -8.74 -13.37 0.46
N GLY A 81 -9.03 -14.05 -0.65
CA GLY A 81 -10.25 -13.83 -1.43
C GLY A 81 -10.18 -12.73 -2.50
N LYS A 82 -8.97 -12.30 -2.88
CA LYS A 82 -8.71 -11.43 -4.03
C LYS A 82 -7.55 -11.99 -4.85
#